data_AF-A0AAE0WSX6-F1
#
_entry.id   AF-A0AAE0WSX6-F1
#
_cell.length_a   1.000
_cell.length_b   1.000
_cell.length_c   1.000
_cell.angle_alpha   90.00
_cell.angle_beta   90.00
_cell.angle_gamma   90.00
#
_symmetry.space_group_name_H-M   'P 1'
#
loop_
_entity.id
_entity.type
_entity.pdbx_description
1 polymer ?
#
loop_
_entity_poly.entity_id
_entity_poly.type
_entity_poly.pdbx_seq_one_letter_code
_entity_poly.pdbx_strand_id
1 'polypeptide(L)'
;MRLFASLLGSGLLIAGTVLQVQGQVAPPIASESGVSAFPFDLSNVQLTGGRFADFQNRTLSYIKTVSVDRLLYVFRSNHKLSTNGAQANSGWDAPSFPFRSHFQGHILSAWAQCYATLRDGTCKSQAVAMTAAMVQCQANNGAAGFATGYLAGFPESDFTALEGGKLTNGNVPWYVIHKILAGLLDVWRNIGDNNAKTATMALAGG
;
A
#
# COMPACT_ATOMS: atom_id res chain seq x y z
N MET A 1 24.30 -46.53 56.30
CA MET A 1 24.35 -46.58 54.83
C MET A 1 23.19 -45.72 54.32
N ARG A 2 23.49 -44.53 53.79
CA ARG A 2 22.48 -43.53 53.36
C ARG A 2 22.06 -43.85 51.92
N LEU A 3 20.78 -44.10 51.69
CA LEU A 3 20.17 -44.18 50.36
C LEU A 3 19.70 -42.78 49.96
N PHE A 4 20.33 -42.19 48.95
CA PHE A 4 19.85 -41.00 48.27
C PHE A 4 18.91 -41.42 47.13
N ALA A 5 17.68 -40.93 47.15
CA ALA A 5 16.75 -41.02 46.03
C ALA A 5 17.08 -39.91 45.01
N SER A 6 17.36 -40.29 43.76
CA SER A 6 17.50 -39.34 42.64
C SER A 6 16.14 -39.08 42.01
N LEU A 7 15.65 -37.84 42.06
CA LEU A 7 14.57 -37.38 41.18
C LEU A 7 15.14 -37.15 39.78
N LEU A 8 14.64 -37.89 38.80
CA LEU A 8 14.81 -37.61 37.38
C LEU A 8 13.84 -36.47 37.01
N GLY A 9 14.36 -35.25 36.85
CA GLY A 9 13.64 -34.13 36.26
C GLY A 9 13.70 -34.19 34.74
N SER A 10 12.58 -34.54 34.09
CA SER A 10 12.45 -34.44 32.63
C SER A 10 12.31 -32.97 32.22
N GLY A 11 13.41 -32.36 31.79
CA GLY A 11 13.41 -31.05 31.17
C GLY A 11 12.85 -31.13 29.75
N LEU A 12 11.64 -30.61 29.55
CA LEU A 12 11.04 -30.45 28.23
C LEU A 12 11.74 -29.27 27.53
N LEU A 13 12.65 -29.57 26.61
CA LEU A 13 13.26 -28.56 25.73
C LEU A 13 12.21 -28.13 24.69
N ILE A 14 11.58 -26.97 24.91
CA ILE A 14 10.79 -26.31 23.87
C ILE A 14 11.79 -25.70 22.89
N ALA A 15 12.09 -26.43 21.80
CA ALA A 15 12.79 -25.89 20.66
C ALA A 15 11.90 -24.84 19.98
N GLY A 16 12.09 -23.57 20.33
CA GLY A 16 11.47 -22.46 19.62
C GLY A 16 12.01 -22.41 18.20
N THR A 17 11.21 -22.84 17.22
CA THR A 17 11.47 -22.57 15.81
C THR A 17 11.39 -21.06 15.59
N VAL A 18 12.55 -20.41 15.51
CA VAL A 18 12.65 -19.06 14.97
C VAL A 18 12.40 -19.19 13.47
N LEU A 19 11.18 -18.87 13.03
CA LEU A 19 10.90 -18.63 11.63
C LEU A 19 11.77 -17.45 11.21
N GLN A 20 12.83 -17.73 10.45
CA GLN A 20 13.60 -16.70 9.75
C GLN A 20 12.66 -16.05 8.74
N VAL A 21 12.11 -14.89 9.10
CA VAL A 21 11.29 -14.08 8.20
C VAL A 21 12.23 -13.45 7.18
N GLN A 22 12.28 -14.03 5.98
CA GLN A 22 12.83 -13.33 4.82
C GLN A 22 11.78 -12.33 4.34
N GLY A 23 11.84 -11.09 4.84
CA GLY A 23 11.24 -9.97 4.13
C GLY A 23 11.88 -9.89 2.73
N GLN A 24 11.07 -9.71 1.68
CA GLN A 24 11.62 -9.41 0.37
C GLN A 24 12.29 -8.03 0.43
N VAL A 25 13.59 -8.04 0.68
CA VAL A 25 14.44 -6.88 0.46
C VAL A 25 14.34 -6.55 -1.03
N ALA A 26 13.88 -5.35 -1.36
CA ALA A 26 14.23 -4.76 -2.63
C ALA A 26 15.63 -4.16 -2.44
N PRO A 27 16.72 -4.83 -2.87
CA PRO A 27 18.04 -4.25 -2.76
C PRO A 27 18.04 -2.91 -3.50
N PRO A 28 18.75 -1.89 -2.97
CA PRO A 28 18.83 -0.62 -3.66
C PRO A 28 19.37 -0.84 -5.07
N ILE A 29 18.69 -0.26 -6.07
CA ILE A 29 18.98 -0.45 -7.50
C ILE A 29 20.39 0.06 -7.85
N ALA A 30 20.92 0.98 -7.04
CA ALA A 30 22.29 1.46 -7.11
C ALA A 30 22.93 1.43 -5.72
N SER A 31 24.24 1.20 -5.68
CA SER A 31 25.02 1.39 -4.45
C SER A 31 25.08 2.88 -4.15
N GLU A 32 24.51 3.33 -3.04
CA GLU A 32 24.64 4.74 -2.65
C GLU A 32 26.10 5.01 -2.22
N SER A 33 26.77 5.93 -2.93
CA SER A 33 28.15 6.32 -2.61
C SER A 33 28.18 7.47 -1.61
N GLY A 34 29.04 7.38 -0.59
CA GLY A 34 29.23 8.48 0.37
C GLY A 34 28.27 8.49 1.56
N VAL A 35 27.51 7.40 1.78
CA VAL A 35 26.64 7.25 2.96
C VAL A 35 27.34 6.50 4.09
N SER A 36 27.22 7.00 5.32
CA SER A 36 27.82 6.38 6.52
C SER A 36 26.88 5.45 7.28
N ALA A 37 25.60 5.40 6.90
CA ALA A 37 24.57 4.59 7.55
C ALA A 37 23.43 4.26 6.58
N PHE A 38 22.75 3.14 6.84
CA PHE A 38 21.55 2.71 6.13
C PHE A 38 20.34 2.70 7.08
N PRO A 39 19.12 2.97 6.59
CA PRO A 39 17.92 2.80 7.40
C PRO A 39 17.72 1.32 7.74
N PHE A 40 17.15 1.07 8.92
CA PHE A 40 16.62 -0.26 9.22
C PHE A 40 15.39 -0.53 8.37
N ASP A 41 15.24 -1.77 7.92
CA ASP A 41 13.99 -2.24 7.35
C ASP A 41 12.86 -2.12 8.37
N LEU A 42 11.64 -1.84 7.89
CA LEU A 42 10.44 -1.74 8.73
C LEU A 42 10.14 -3.01 9.51
N SER A 43 10.58 -4.17 9.03
CA SER A 43 10.47 -5.46 9.70
C SER A 43 11.55 -5.73 10.74
N ASN A 44 12.60 -4.91 10.79
CA ASN A 44 13.70 -5.04 11.76
C ASN A 44 13.47 -4.23 13.04
N VAL A 45 12.44 -3.38 13.11
CA VAL A 45 12.16 -2.53 14.26
C VAL A 45 10.71 -2.72 14.70
N GLN A 46 10.51 -3.16 15.93
CA GLN A 46 9.18 -3.34 16.52
C GLN A 46 9.04 -2.49 17.79
N LEU A 47 7.91 -1.80 17.89
CA LEU A 47 7.54 -1.07 19.10
C LEU A 47 6.97 -2.05 20.14
N THR A 48 7.52 -2.03 21.36
CA THR A 48 7.12 -2.94 22.45
C THR A 48 6.24 -2.27 23.50
N GLY A 49 6.14 -0.94 23.50
CA GLY A 49 5.28 -0.17 24.40
C GLY A 49 5.53 1.35 24.36
N GLY A 50 4.78 2.10 25.17
CA GLY A 50 4.90 3.55 25.32
C GLY A 50 4.17 4.36 24.23
N ARG A 51 4.32 5.69 24.27
CA ARG A 51 3.51 6.63 23.48
C ARG A 51 3.51 6.38 21.96
N PHE A 52 4.61 5.87 21.41
CA PHE A 52 4.69 5.59 19.97
C PHE A 52 3.93 4.32 19.59
N ALA A 53 3.95 3.30 20.45
CA ALA A 53 3.11 2.11 20.27
C ALA A 53 1.62 2.48 20.37
N ASP A 54 1.26 3.40 21.26
CA ASP A 54 -0.12 3.89 21.37
C ASP A 54 -0.59 4.62 20.10
N PHE A 55 0.28 5.47 19.51
CA PHE A 55 -0.02 6.13 18.23
C PHE A 55 -0.11 5.15 17.06
N GLN A 56 0.76 4.14 17.03
CA GLN A 56 0.67 3.06 16.05
C GLN A 56 -0.67 2.35 16.17
N ASN A 57 -1.08 1.94 17.38
CA ASN A 57 -2.35 1.26 17.62
C ASN A 57 -3.57 2.10 17.22
N ARG A 58 -3.57 3.41 17.50
CA ARG A 58 -4.64 4.31 17.04
C ARG A 58 -4.70 4.40 15.52
N THR A 59 -3.55 4.46 14.86
CA THR A 59 -3.46 4.46 13.39
C THR A 59 -3.99 3.15 12.82
N LEU A 60 -3.61 2.01 13.39
CA LEU A 60 -4.07 0.69 12.98
C LEU A 60 -5.59 0.55 13.08
N SER A 61 -6.19 1.02 14.18
CA SER A 61 -7.64 1.02 14.36
C SER A 61 -8.37 1.80 13.26
N TYR A 62 -7.77 2.87 12.75
CA TYR A 62 -8.32 3.61 11.62
C TYR A 62 -8.10 2.87 10.29
N ILE A 63 -6.85 2.62 9.89
CA ILE A 63 -6.55 2.13 8.53
C ILE A 63 -7.17 0.76 8.24
N LYS A 64 -7.36 -0.09 9.25
CA LYS A 64 -7.98 -1.42 9.10
C LYS A 64 -9.50 -1.36 8.88
N THR A 65 -10.15 -0.24 9.19
CA THR A 65 -11.60 -0.07 9.01
C THR A 65 -11.98 0.67 7.74
N VAL A 66 -10.99 1.19 7.00
CA VAL A 66 -11.23 1.87 5.73
C VAL A 66 -11.73 0.87 4.69
N SER A 67 -12.87 1.18 4.07
CA SER A 67 -13.50 0.30 3.06
C SER A 67 -12.78 0.37 1.72
N VAL A 68 -12.26 -0.76 1.25
CA VAL A 68 -11.61 -0.90 -0.05
C VAL A 68 -12.57 -0.52 -1.19
N ASP A 69 -13.83 -0.95 -1.15
CA ASP A 69 -14.80 -0.64 -2.20
C ASP A 69 -15.13 0.86 -2.30
N ARG A 70 -15.22 1.55 -1.16
CA ARG A 70 -15.41 3.02 -1.17
C ARG A 70 -14.20 3.75 -1.74
N LEU A 71 -13.00 3.28 -1.40
CA LEU A 71 -11.76 3.84 -1.97
C LEU A 71 -11.66 3.61 -3.48
N LEU A 72 -12.09 2.45 -3.96
CA LEU A 72 -12.09 2.11 -5.39
C LEU A 72 -13.18 2.82 -6.19
N TYR A 73 -14.15 3.47 -5.52
CA TYR A 73 -15.27 4.13 -6.18
C TYR A 73 -14.81 5.07 -7.30
N VAL A 74 -13.87 5.97 -7.00
CA VAL A 74 -13.42 7.00 -7.94
C VAL A 74 -12.64 6.41 -9.12
N PHE A 75 -11.86 5.35 -8.88
CA PHE A 75 -11.16 4.62 -9.95
C PHE A 75 -12.15 3.89 -10.85
N ARG A 76 -13.05 3.08 -10.27
CA ARG A 76 -14.04 2.32 -11.02
C ARG A 76 -14.92 3.25 -11.86
N SER A 77 -15.42 4.34 -11.26
CA SER A 77 -16.22 5.33 -11.97
C SER A 77 -15.48 5.98 -13.14
N ASN A 78 -14.24 6.43 -12.92
CA ASN A 78 -13.43 7.07 -13.95
C ASN A 78 -13.11 6.11 -15.10
N HIS A 79 -12.73 4.88 -14.76
CA HIS A 79 -12.37 3.81 -15.69
C HIS A 79 -13.58 3.01 -16.20
N LYS A 80 -14.82 3.52 -16.06
CA LYS A 80 -16.05 2.92 -16.61
C LYS A 80 -16.35 1.48 -16.15
N LEU A 81 -16.00 1.17 -14.91
CA LEU A 81 -16.34 -0.08 -14.23
C LEU A 81 -17.46 0.13 -13.20
N SER A 82 -18.18 -0.95 -12.87
CA SER A 82 -19.17 -0.95 -11.78
C SER A 82 -18.51 -0.57 -10.46
N THR A 83 -19.16 0.30 -9.67
CA THR A 83 -18.72 0.64 -8.31
C THR A 83 -19.14 -0.40 -7.26
N ASN A 84 -19.78 -1.50 -7.69
CA ASN A 84 -20.35 -2.54 -6.83
C ASN A 84 -21.36 -2.00 -5.80
N GLY A 85 -22.07 -0.93 -6.14
CA GLY A 85 -23.01 -0.28 -5.22
C GLY A 85 -22.35 0.44 -4.05
N ALA A 86 -21.03 0.62 -4.07
CA ALA A 86 -20.31 1.32 -3.00
C ALA A 86 -20.77 2.78 -2.90
N GLN A 87 -20.92 3.26 -1.67
CA GLN A 87 -21.17 4.67 -1.40
C GLN A 87 -19.90 5.49 -1.67
N ALA A 88 -20.03 6.55 -2.47
CA ALA A 88 -18.94 7.48 -2.72
C ALA A 88 -18.37 8.07 -1.41
N ASN A 89 -17.07 8.38 -1.43
CA ASN A 89 -16.46 9.17 -0.37
C ASN A 89 -16.87 10.65 -0.49
N SER A 90 -16.62 11.40 0.58
CA SER A 90 -16.84 12.85 0.66
C SER A 90 -15.50 13.58 0.78
N GLY A 91 -15.54 14.90 0.92
CA GLY A 91 -14.34 15.71 1.13
C GLY A 91 -13.39 15.62 -0.07
N TRP A 92 -12.10 15.42 0.20
CA TRP A 92 -11.06 15.43 -0.84
C TRP A 92 -11.02 14.16 -1.69
N ASP A 93 -11.86 13.16 -1.37
CA ASP A 93 -12.04 11.96 -2.18
C ASP A 93 -13.44 11.88 -2.81
N ALA A 94 -14.20 12.98 -2.74
CA ALA A 94 -15.49 13.06 -3.41
C ALA A 94 -15.32 12.94 -4.94
N PRO A 95 -16.30 12.36 -5.67
CA PRO A 95 -16.23 12.25 -7.13
C PRO A 95 -16.08 13.59 -7.86
N SER A 96 -16.56 14.68 -7.26
CA SER A 96 -16.42 16.04 -7.78
C SER A 96 -15.10 16.72 -7.41
N PHE A 97 -14.30 16.13 -6.52
CA PHE A 97 -13.09 16.78 -6.04
C PHE A 97 -11.96 16.67 -7.08
N PRO A 98 -11.23 17.77 -7.39
CA PRO A 98 -10.34 17.82 -8.56
C PRO A 98 -9.20 16.81 -8.52
N PHE A 99 -8.56 16.64 -7.37
CA PHE A 99 -7.40 15.74 -7.19
C PHE A 99 -7.72 14.53 -6.31
N ARG A 100 -8.98 14.04 -6.36
CA ARG A 100 -9.41 12.76 -5.76
C ARG A 100 -8.50 11.61 -6.19
N SER A 101 -8.61 10.45 -5.53
CA SER A 101 -7.73 9.27 -5.72
C SER A 101 -6.32 9.36 -5.09
N HIS A 102 -5.91 10.52 -4.59
CA HIS A 102 -4.60 10.67 -3.95
C HIS A 102 -4.48 9.92 -2.61
N PHE A 103 -5.58 9.83 -1.85
CA PHE A 103 -5.61 9.17 -0.54
C PHE A 103 -5.36 7.67 -0.66
N GLN A 104 -5.76 7.09 -1.78
CA GLN A 104 -5.60 5.68 -2.11
C GLN A 104 -4.13 5.29 -2.29
N GLY A 105 -3.31 6.21 -2.78
CA GLY A 105 -1.85 6.05 -2.72
C GLY A 105 -1.34 5.98 -1.29
N HIS A 106 -1.75 6.93 -0.44
CA HIS A 106 -1.34 6.98 0.96
C HIS A 106 -1.79 5.75 1.77
N ILE A 107 -3.02 5.28 1.57
CA ILE A 107 -3.53 4.13 2.31
C ILE A 107 -2.86 2.82 1.90
N LEU A 108 -2.47 2.66 0.62
CA LEU A 108 -1.66 1.53 0.15
C LEU A 108 -0.30 1.51 0.85
N SER A 109 0.40 2.64 0.93
CA SER A 109 1.63 2.77 1.71
C SER A 109 1.40 2.43 3.19
N ALA A 110 0.32 2.93 3.80
CA ALA A 110 0.01 2.65 5.21
C ALA A 110 -0.23 1.15 5.48
N TRP A 111 -0.97 0.47 4.61
CA TRP A 111 -1.19 -0.98 4.71
C TRP A 111 0.08 -1.79 4.43
N ALA A 112 0.91 -1.36 3.47
CA ALA A 112 2.20 -1.97 3.19
C ALA A 112 3.15 -1.88 4.40
N GLN A 113 3.26 -0.71 5.01
CA GLN A 113 4.07 -0.49 6.21
C GLN A 113 3.52 -1.26 7.42
N CYS A 114 2.20 -1.28 7.61
CA CYS A 114 1.53 -2.10 8.62
C CYS A 114 1.91 -3.59 8.48
N TYR A 115 1.86 -4.14 7.26
CA TYR A 115 2.25 -5.53 7.01
C TYR A 115 3.75 -5.75 7.19
N ALA A 116 4.60 -4.82 6.74
CA ALA A 116 6.05 -4.94 6.88
C ALA A 116 6.47 -5.04 8.36
N THR A 117 5.93 -4.16 9.21
CA THR A 117 6.29 -4.08 10.63
C THR A 117 5.61 -5.14 11.48
N LEU A 118 4.34 -5.46 11.22
CA LEU A 118 3.53 -6.28 12.15
C LEU A 118 3.07 -7.61 11.56
N ARG A 119 3.30 -7.84 10.26
CA ARG A 119 2.76 -9.00 9.51
C ARG A 119 1.24 -9.14 9.64
N ASP A 120 0.54 -8.02 9.78
CA ASP A 120 -0.92 -7.98 9.94
C ASP A 120 -1.63 -8.45 8.65
N GLY A 121 -2.39 -9.55 8.76
CA GLY A 121 -3.08 -10.15 7.63
C GLY A 121 -4.20 -9.30 7.03
N THR A 122 -4.84 -8.44 7.82
CA THR A 122 -5.90 -7.54 7.34
C THR A 122 -5.31 -6.43 6.47
N CYS A 123 -4.21 -5.81 6.90
CA CYS A 123 -3.50 -4.81 6.10
C CYS A 123 -3.05 -5.41 4.75
N LYS A 124 -2.49 -6.63 4.76
CA LYS A 124 -2.12 -7.33 3.52
C LYS A 124 -3.33 -7.57 2.61
N SER A 125 -4.41 -8.13 3.14
CA SER A 125 -5.56 -8.49 2.32
C SER A 125 -6.25 -7.26 1.71
N GLN A 126 -6.34 -6.15 2.45
CA GLN A 126 -6.88 -4.88 1.94
C GLN A 126 -6.03 -4.31 0.79
N ALA A 127 -4.71 -4.27 0.95
CA ALA A 127 -3.81 -3.80 -0.09
C ALA A 127 -3.86 -4.69 -1.36
N VAL A 128 -3.84 -6.01 -1.21
CA VAL A 128 -3.93 -6.96 -2.33
C VAL A 128 -5.27 -6.84 -3.06
N ALA A 129 -6.38 -6.73 -2.33
CA ALA A 129 -7.70 -6.54 -2.94
C ALA A 129 -7.78 -5.24 -3.75
N MET A 130 -7.21 -4.16 -3.21
CA MET A 130 -7.21 -2.86 -3.88
C MET A 130 -6.38 -2.87 -5.16
N THR A 131 -5.16 -3.42 -5.11
CA THR A 131 -4.27 -3.47 -6.28
C THR A 131 -4.78 -4.38 -7.38
N ALA A 132 -5.43 -5.51 -7.04
CA ALA A 132 -6.13 -6.34 -8.01
C ALA A 132 -7.23 -5.57 -8.77
N ALA A 133 -8.01 -4.74 -8.07
CA ALA A 133 -9.04 -3.92 -8.70
C ALA A 133 -8.46 -2.74 -9.51
N MET A 134 -7.30 -2.19 -9.11
CA MET A 134 -6.60 -1.16 -9.89
C MET A 134 -6.10 -1.70 -11.24
N VAL A 135 -5.59 -2.94 -11.26
CA VAL A 135 -5.23 -3.63 -12.52
C VAL A 135 -6.45 -3.78 -13.43
N GLN A 136 -7.62 -4.11 -12.88
CA GLN A 136 -8.87 -4.15 -13.65
C GLN A 136 -9.24 -2.78 -14.24
N CYS A 137 -9.01 -1.69 -13.49
CA CYS A 137 -9.24 -0.34 -13.99
C CYS A 137 -8.32 -0.01 -15.19
N GLN A 138 -7.02 -0.30 -15.06
CA GLN A 138 -6.05 -0.13 -16.16
C GLN A 138 -6.40 -0.98 -17.38
N ALA A 139 -6.83 -2.22 -17.18
CA ALA A 139 -7.25 -3.11 -18.26
C ALA A 139 -8.45 -2.55 -19.06
N ASN A 140 -9.28 -1.71 -18.44
CA ASN A 140 -10.44 -1.09 -19.09
C ASN A 140 -10.14 0.27 -19.76
N ASN A 141 -8.89 0.75 -19.76
CA ASN A 141 -8.53 2.07 -20.28
C ASN A 141 -8.99 2.30 -21.72
N GLY A 142 -8.82 1.31 -22.60
CA GLY A 142 -9.26 1.42 -23.99
C GLY A 142 -10.77 1.68 -24.13
N ALA A 143 -11.59 0.99 -23.31
CA ALA A 143 -13.04 1.21 -23.28
C ALA A 143 -13.42 2.52 -22.60
N ALA A 144 -12.60 3.00 -21.64
CA ALA A 144 -12.79 4.27 -20.96
C ALA A 144 -12.30 5.48 -21.75
N GLY A 145 -11.55 5.28 -22.84
CA GLY A 145 -10.95 6.34 -23.66
C GLY A 145 -9.63 6.89 -23.11
N PHE A 146 -8.90 6.09 -22.35
CA PHE A 146 -7.62 6.42 -21.73
C PHE A 146 -6.45 5.69 -22.39
N ALA A 147 -5.26 6.26 -22.29
CA ALA A 147 -4.02 5.61 -22.68
C ALA A 147 -3.77 4.36 -21.82
N THR A 148 -3.09 3.36 -22.42
CA THR A 148 -2.70 2.14 -21.72
C THR A 148 -1.89 2.47 -20.46
N GLY A 149 -2.27 1.87 -19.32
CA GLY A 149 -1.54 2.02 -18.06
C GLY A 149 -1.97 3.19 -17.19
N TYR A 150 -2.74 4.14 -17.72
CA TYR A 150 -3.33 5.22 -16.93
C TYR A 150 -4.14 4.69 -15.73
N LEU A 151 -4.02 5.36 -14.60
CA LEU A 151 -4.72 5.03 -13.37
C LEU A 151 -4.88 6.27 -12.49
N ALA A 152 -6.08 6.82 -12.45
CA ALA A 152 -6.45 7.90 -11.52
C ALA A 152 -7.98 8.00 -11.39
N GLY A 153 -8.44 8.80 -10.43
CA GLY A 153 -9.86 9.11 -10.26
C GLY A 153 -10.40 10.18 -11.22
N PHE A 154 -9.55 10.86 -12.01
CA PHE A 154 -9.88 12.00 -12.87
C PHE A 154 -9.42 11.76 -14.33
N PRO A 155 -9.85 12.57 -15.33
CA PRO A 155 -9.52 12.29 -16.74
C PRO A 155 -8.09 12.71 -17.11
N GLU A 156 -7.49 12.02 -18.11
CA GLU A 156 -6.16 12.36 -18.64
C GLU A 156 -6.05 13.78 -19.20
N SER A 157 -7.18 14.36 -19.65
CA SER A 157 -7.22 15.73 -20.17
C SER A 157 -6.70 16.78 -19.19
N ASP A 158 -6.69 16.48 -17.88
CA ASP A 158 -6.13 17.38 -16.87
C ASP A 158 -4.60 17.52 -17.00
N PHE A 159 -3.89 16.50 -17.50
CA PHE A 159 -2.46 16.62 -17.82
C PHE A 159 -2.23 17.54 -19.01
N THR A 160 -2.99 17.34 -20.09
CA THR A 160 -2.92 18.20 -21.28
C THR A 160 -3.25 19.66 -20.94
N ALA A 161 -4.26 19.88 -20.11
CA ALA A 161 -4.62 21.21 -19.64
C ALA A 161 -3.52 21.82 -18.75
N LEU A 162 -2.89 21.03 -17.88
CA LEU A 162 -1.79 21.48 -17.03
C LEU A 162 -0.59 21.91 -17.87
N GLU A 163 -0.14 21.05 -18.78
CA GLU A 163 1.02 21.25 -19.64
C GLU A 163 0.81 22.44 -20.60
N GLY A 164 -0.43 22.65 -21.03
CA GLY A 164 -0.82 23.82 -21.82
C GLY A 164 -1.03 25.10 -21.02
N GLY A 165 -0.87 25.10 -19.69
CA GLY A 165 -1.09 26.26 -18.82
C GLY A 165 -2.56 26.69 -18.70
N LYS A 166 -3.51 25.79 -18.94
CA LYS A 166 -4.96 26.05 -19.01
C LYS A 166 -5.75 25.38 -17.89
N LEU A 167 -5.10 24.64 -17.00
CA LEU A 167 -5.78 23.95 -15.91
C LEU A 167 -6.26 24.96 -14.85
N THR A 168 -7.57 25.06 -14.66
CA THR A 168 -8.21 25.99 -13.71
C THR A 168 -9.08 25.30 -12.66
N ASN A 169 -9.22 23.97 -12.73
CA ASN A 169 -10.09 23.21 -11.85
C ASN A 169 -9.49 22.93 -10.46
N GLY A 170 -8.24 23.35 -10.20
CA GLY A 170 -7.55 23.13 -8.93
C GLY A 170 -6.96 21.72 -8.76
N ASN A 171 -6.88 20.92 -9.83
CA ASN A 171 -6.21 19.62 -9.78
C ASN A 171 -4.68 19.80 -9.68
N VAL A 172 -4.03 18.82 -9.04
CA VAL A 172 -2.59 18.68 -8.91
C VAL A 172 -2.19 17.29 -9.45
N PRO A 173 -2.33 17.05 -10.77
CA PRO A 173 -2.41 15.70 -11.30
C PRO A 173 -1.11 14.90 -11.09
N TRP A 174 0.07 15.50 -11.24
CA TRP A 174 1.34 14.85 -10.94
C TRP A 174 1.53 14.47 -9.47
N TYR A 175 0.96 15.25 -8.54
CA TYR A 175 0.95 14.87 -7.13
C TYR A 175 0.13 13.59 -6.92
N VAL A 176 -1.04 13.48 -7.54
CA VAL A 176 -1.90 12.29 -7.42
C VAL A 176 -1.20 11.06 -7.97
N ILE A 177 -0.61 11.15 -9.16
CA ILE A 177 0.14 10.04 -9.78
C ILE A 177 1.30 9.61 -8.89
N HIS A 178 2.05 10.55 -8.32
CA HIS A 178 3.10 10.24 -7.35
C HIS A 178 2.56 9.41 -6.19
N LYS A 179 1.43 9.80 -5.57
CA LYS A 179 0.88 9.05 -4.44
C LYS A 179 0.48 7.63 -4.84
N ILE A 180 -0.18 7.47 -5.98
CA ILE A 180 -0.58 6.15 -6.48
C ILE A 180 0.66 5.29 -6.77
N LEU A 181 1.66 5.82 -7.48
CA LEU A 181 2.92 5.11 -7.77
C LEU A 181 3.65 4.69 -6.50
N ALA A 182 3.79 5.60 -5.53
CA ALA A 182 4.44 5.30 -4.25
C ALA A 182 3.70 4.19 -3.48
N GLY A 183 2.38 4.28 -3.39
CA GLY A 183 1.56 3.27 -2.72
C GLY A 183 1.64 1.89 -3.39
N LEU A 184 1.54 1.83 -4.72
CA LEU A 184 1.69 0.58 -5.47
C LEU A 184 3.09 -0.01 -5.30
N LEU A 185 4.14 0.83 -5.38
CA LEU A 185 5.51 0.40 -5.20
C LEU A 185 5.75 -0.15 -3.78
N ASP A 186 5.21 0.50 -2.76
CA ASP A 186 5.30 0.05 -1.38
C ASP A 186 4.62 -1.31 -1.19
N VAL A 187 3.44 -1.51 -1.78
CA VAL A 187 2.76 -2.80 -1.73
C VAL A 187 3.57 -3.87 -2.47
N TRP A 188 4.09 -3.58 -3.65
CA TRP A 188 4.94 -4.54 -4.35
C TRP A 188 6.17 -4.93 -3.52
N ARG A 189 6.93 -3.96 -2.98
CA ARG A 189 8.18 -4.22 -2.26
C ARG A 189 7.96 -4.86 -0.89
N ASN A 190 6.98 -4.40 -0.12
CA ASN A 190 6.80 -4.83 1.27
C ASN A 190 5.86 -6.04 1.43
N ILE A 191 4.91 -6.22 0.51
CA ILE A 191 3.94 -7.33 0.53
C ILE A 191 4.31 -8.42 -0.50
N GLY A 192 5.00 -8.07 -1.58
CA GLY A 192 5.34 -8.99 -2.66
C GLY A 192 4.19 -9.23 -3.65
N ASP A 193 3.24 -8.28 -3.76
CA ASP A 193 2.07 -8.46 -4.62
C ASP A 193 2.38 -8.15 -6.11
N ASN A 194 2.05 -9.11 -6.98
CA ASN A 194 2.30 -9.01 -8.42
C ASN A 194 1.31 -8.09 -9.15
N ASN A 195 0.09 -7.88 -8.61
CA ASN A 195 -0.84 -6.93 -9.19
C ASN A 195 -0.32 -5.50 -8.98
N ALA A 196 0.22 -5.21 -7.79
CA ALA A 196 0.88 -3.96 -7.47
C ALA A 196 2.05 -3.69 -8.43
N LYS A 197 2.93 -4.69 -8.64
CA LYS A 197 4.02 -4.60 -9.64
C LYS A 197 3.48 -4.26 -11.03
N THR A 198 2.49 -5.03 -11.50
CA THR A 198 1.88 -4.86 -12.82
C THR A 198 1.33 -3.45 -12.97
N ALA A 199 0.57 -2.98 -11.97
CA ALA A 199 -0.02 -1.66 -11.98
C ALA A 199 1.01 -0.53 -11.94
N THR A 200 2.07 -0.68 -11.13
CA THR A 200 3.19 0.27 -11.08
C THR A 200 3.87 0.40 -12.43
N MET A 201 4.23 -0.73 -13.06
CA MET A 201 4.95 -0.73 -14.34
C MET A 201 4.11 -0.09 -15.44
N ALA A 202 2.83 -0.49 -15.55
CA ALA A 202 1.92 0.06 -16.53
C ALA A 202 1.72 1.58 -16.34
N LEU A 203 1.58 2.06 -15.09
CA LEU A 203 1.43 3.48 -14.79
C LEU A 203 2.72 4.28 -15.05
N ALA A 204 3.89 3.65 -14.89
CA ALA A 204 5.19 4.26 -15.18
C ALA A 204 5.55 4.25 -16.68
N GLY A 205 4.73 3.64 -17.54
CA GLY A 205 4.95 3.55 -18.99
C GLY A 205 5.97 2.48 -19.41
N GLY A 206 6.16 1.43 -18.60
CA GLY A 206 7.08 0.32 -18.87
C GLY A 206 6.45 -1.06 -18.81
#